data_AF-A0A533MMK4-F1
#
_entry.id   AF-A0A533MMK4-F1
#
_cell.length_a   1.000
_cell.length_b   1.000
_cell.length_c   1.000
_cell.angle_alpha   90.00
_cell.angle_beta   90.00
_cell.angle_gamma   90.00
#
_symmetry.space_group_name_H-M   'P 1'
#
loop_
_entity.id
_entity.type
_entity.pdbx_description
1 polymer ?
#
loop_
_entity_poly.entity_id
_entity_poly.type
_entity_poly.pdbx_seq_one_letter_code
_entity_poly.pdbx_strand_id
1 'polypeptide(L)'
;MDEYILVERSATSKEYLRLLKAVGWICQDIKATEIGLHNSLFSVCMIYRDEVIGHGRVVGDGGIYFDKVVAGVNSFHASAS
;
A
#
# COMPACT_ATOMS: atom_id res chain seq x y z
N MET A 1 15.17 11.87 -11.92
CA MET A 1 13.98 10.99 -11.96
C MET A 1 13.94 10.34 -10.59
N ASP A 2 12.88 10.58 -9.85
CA ASP A 2 12.72 9.98 -8.53
C ASP A 2 12.60 8.46 -8.68
N GLU A 3 13.39 7.70 -7.91
CA GLU A 3 13.46 6.25 -8.05
C GLU A 3 12.40 5.57 -7.18
N TYR A 4 11.62 4.69 -7.82
CA TYR A 4 10.64 3.85 -7.16
C TYR A 4 11.17 2.42 -7.14
N ILE A 5 11.08 1.76 -5.98
CA ILE A 5 11.52 0.38 -5.80
C ILE A 5 10.31 -0.51 -5.55
N LEU A 6 10.21 -1.60 -6.29
CA LEU A 6 9.26 -2.68 -6.00
C LEU A 6 9.96 -3.73 -5.14
N VAL A 7 9.39 -4.03 -3.99
CA VAL A 7 9.90 -5.06 -3.07
C VAL A 7 8.82 -6.11 -2.89
N GLU A 8 9.16 -7.37 -3.16
CA GLU A 8 8.30 -8.52 -2.89
C GLU A 8 8.25 -8.79 -1.38
N ARG A 9 7.27 -8.19 -0.72
CA ARG A 9 6.91 -8.42 0.68
C ARG A 9 5.49 -7.95 0.93
N SER A 10 4.89 -8.44 2.01
CA SER A 10 3.67 -7.83 2.54
C SER A 10 3.99 -6.47 3.18
N ALA A 11 3.03 -5.55 3.10
CA ALA A 11 2.99 -4.40 3.98
C ALA A 11 2.76 -4.85 5.43
N THR A 12 3.28 -4.08 6.38
CA THR A 12 2.87 -4.17 7.78
C THR A 12 1.46 -3.61 7.96
N SER A 13 0.75 -3.98 9.03
CA SER A 13 -0.56 -3.42 9.35
C SER A 13 -0.52 -1.89 9.43
N LYS A 14 0.56 -1.31 9.96
CA LYS A 14 0.74 0.13 10.08
C LYS A 14 0.91 0.81 8.71
N GLU A 15 1.76 0.26 7.84
CA GLU A 15 1.93 0.75 6.46
C GLU A 15 0.60 0.67 5.71
N TYR A 16 -0.10 -0.47 5.82
CA TYR A 16 -1.37 -0.69 5.15
C TYR A 16 -2.47 0.27 5.62
N LEU A 17 -2.66 0.44 6.94
CA LEU A 17 -3.62 1.39 7.50
C LEU A 17 -3.29 2.83 7.09
N ARG A 18 -2.00 3.18 6.98
CA ARG A 18 -1.58 4.50 6.47
C ARG A 18 -2.01 4.69 5.02
N LEU A 19 -1.81 3.69 4.17
CA LEU A 19 -2.24 3.71 2.77
C LEU A 19 -3.76 3.87 2.64
N LEU A 20 -4.53 3.11 3.42
CA LEU A 20 -5.99 3.22 3.44
C LEU A 20 -6.44 4.63 3.86
N LYS A 21 -5.87 5.17 4.93
CA LYS A 21 -6.19 6.52 5.40
C LYS A 21 -5.88 7.58 4.34
N ALA A 22 -4.78 7.43 3.60
CA ALA A 22 -4.38 8.37 2.55
C ALA A 22 -5.40 8.46 1.39
N VAL A 23 -6.23 7.42 1.20
CA VAL A 23 -7.31 7.40 0.19
C VAL A 23 -8.71 7.59 0.79
N GLY A 24 -8.80 7.96 2.06
CA GLY A 24 -10.08 8.12 2.76
C GLY A 24 -10.81 6.81 3.04
N TRP A 25 -10.13 5.67 2.97
CA TRP A 25 -10.71 4.38 3.38
C TRP A 25 -10.51 4.19 4.87
N ILE A 26 -11.58 3.77 5.54
CA ILE A 26 -11.56 3.47 6.97
C ILE A 26 -11.54 1.96 7.12
N CYS A 27 -10.47 1.42 7.69
CA CYS A 27 -10.47 0.05 8.15
C CYS A 27 -10.97 0.01 9.60
N GLN A 28 -12.01 -0.78 9.86
CA GLN A 28 -12.61 -0.90 11.18
C GLN A 28 -12.01 -2.03 12.03
N ASP A 29 -11.25 -2.96 11.41
CA ASP A 29 -10.70 -4.11 12.10
C ASP A 29 -9.22 -4.36 11.72
N ILE A 30 -8.34 -4.04 12.68
CA ILE A 30 -6.89 -4.24 12.56
C ILE A 30 -6.54 -5.73 12.54
N LYS A 31 -7.24 -6.58 13.31
CA LYS A 31 -6.98 -8.02 13.34
C LYS A 31 -7.37 -8.66 12.01
N ALA A 32 -8.52 -8.27 11.45
CA ALA A 32 -8.92 -8.73 10.13
C ALA A 32 -7.92 -8.28 9.04
N THR A 33 -7.37 -7.07 9.16
CA THR A 33 -6.30 -6.58 8.28
C THR A 33 -5.06 -7.45 8.37
N GLU A 34 -4.59 -7.76 9.58
CA GLU A 34 -3.43 -8.61 9.81
C GLU A 34 -3.60 -10.02 9.23
N ILE A 35 -4.76 -10.63 9.50
CA ILE A 35 -5.11 -11.94 8.95
C ILE A 35 -5.14 -11.88 7.42
N GLY A 36 -5.74 -10.83 6.86
CA GLY A 36 -5.81 -10.61 5.42
C GLY A 36 -4.42 -10.50 4.79
N LEU A 37 -3.54 -9.68 5.36
CA LEU A 37 -2.17 -9.51 4.88
C LEU A 37 -1.40 -10.84 4.95
N HIS A 38 -1.49 -11.55 6.08
CA HIS A 38 -0.85 -12.85 6.29
C HIS A 38 -1.30 -13.92 5.28
N ASN A 39 -2.59 -13.95 4.95
CA ASN A 39 -3.18 -14.94 4.04
C ASN A 39 -3.08 -14.56 2.56
N SER A 40 -2.27 -13.56 2.20
CA SER A 40 -2.04 -13.21 0.80
C SER A 40 -1.20 -14.29 0.12
N LEU A 41 -1.56 -14.67 -1.11
CA LEU A 41 -0.77 -15.62 -1.91
C LEU A 41 0.54 -14.99 -2.43
N PHE A 42 0.51 -13.69 -2.64
CA PHE A 42 1.64 -12.88 -3.10
C PHE A 42 1.39 -11.43 -2.71
N SER A 43 2.46 -10.69 -2.40
CA SER A 43 2.37 -9.27 -2.05
C SER A 43 3.59 -8.48 -2.52
N VAL A 44 3.36 -7.22 -2.89
CA VAL A 44 4.43 -6.28 -3.26
C VAL A 44 4.21 -4.94 -2.58
N CYS A 45 5.31 -4.29 -2.22
CA CYS A 45 5.34 -2.90 -1.76
C CYS A 45 6.05 -2.02 -2.79
N MET A 46 5.47 -0.86 -3.09
CA MET A 46 6.15 0.22 -3.82
C MET A 46 6.75 1.19 -2.80
N ILE A 47 8.06 1.37 -2.86
CA ILE A 47 8.84 2.21 -1.96
C ILE A 47 9.33 3.45 -2.70
N TYR A 48 9.16 4.61 -2.09
CA TYR A 48 9.70 5.89 -2.53
C TYR A 48 10.28 6.62 -1.33
N ARG A 49 11.56 7.03 -1.39
CA ARG A 49 12.26 7.71 -0.27
C ARG A 49 12.09 6.95 1.06
N ASP A 50 12.37 5.65 1.03
CA ASP A 50 12.28 4.72 2.17
C ASP A 50 10.87 4.54 2.75
N GLU A 51 9.85 5.06 2.08
CA GLU A 51 8.46 5.01 2.51
C GLU A 51 7.63 4.11 1.60
N VAL A 52 6.81 3.22 2.17
CA VAL A 52 5.83 2.45 1.41
C VAL A 52 4.69 3.37 0.98
N ILE A 53 4.57 3.59 -0.32
CA ILE A 53 3.53 4.42 -0.93
C ILE A 53 2.49 3.59 -1.69
N GLY A 54 2.72 2.29 -1.88
CA GLY A 54 1.74 1.39 -2.48
C GLY A 54 1.93 -0.04 -1.99
N HIS A 55 0.83 -0.79 -1.98
CA HIS A 55 0.83 -2.21 -1.65
C HIS A 55 -0.15 -2.94 -2.56
N GLY A 56 0.27 -4.02 -3.20
CA GLY A 56 -0.60 -4.89 -3.99
C GLY A 56 -0.53 -6.31 -3.47
N ARG A 57 -1.65 -7.05 -3.50
CA ARG A 57 -1.72 -8.43 -3.03
C ARG A 57 -2.55 -9.32 -3.96
N VAL A 58 -2.30 -10.62 -3.91
CA VAL A 58 -3.12 -11.65 -4.55
C VAL A 58 -3.83 -12.46 -3.46
N VAL A 59 -5.11 -12.74 -3.64
CA VAL A 59 -5.96 -13.44 -2.67
C VAL A 59 -6.65 -14.62 -3.37
N GLY A 60 -6.86 -15.73 -2.65
CA GLY A 60 -7.12 -17.03 -3.28
C GLY A 60 -8.57 -17.33 -3.68
N ASP A 61 -8.81 -17.29 -4.98
CA ASP A 61 -9.73 -18.09 -5.84
C ASP A 61 -9.41 -17.85 -7.35
N GLY A 62 -8.22 -17.31 -7.65
CA GLY A 62 -7.86 -16.79 -8.97
C GLY A 62 -8.08 -15.29 -9.13
N GLY A 63 -8.62 -14.59 -8.13
CA GLY A 63 -8.76 -13.13 -8.10
C GLY A 63 -7.46 -12.41 -7.73
N ILE A 64 -7.24 -11.23 -8.33
CA ILE A 64 -6.19 -10.29 -7.90
C ILE A 64 -6.87 -9.15 -7.15
N TYR A 65 -6.43 -8.88 -5.91
CA TYR A 65 -6.96 -7.77 -5.13
C TYR A 65 -5.90 -6.67 -4.99
N PHE A 66 -6.00 -5.66 -5.84
CA PHE A 66 -5.15 -4.48 -5.71
C PHE A 66 -5.77 -3.53 -4.67
N ASP A 67 -5.20 -3.50 -3.48
CA ASP A 67 -5.36 -2.33 -2.62
C ASP A 67 -4.69 -1.14 -3.32
N LYS A 68 -5.44 -0.04 -3.46
CA LYS A 68 -5.12 1.02 -4.41
C LYS A 68 -3.71 1.59 -4.17
N VAL A 69 -2.91 1.66 -5.23
CA VAL A 69 -1.61 2.36 -5.26
C VAL A 69 -1.85 3.85 -5.01
N VAL A 70 -1.32 4.38 -3.91
CA VAL A 70 -1.33 5.82 -3.64
C VAL A 70 -0.02 6.39 -4.16
N ALA A 71 -0.03 6.93 -5.37
CA ALA A 71 0.96 7.92 -5.77
C ALA A 71 0.67 9.22 -4.99
N GLY A 72 0.81 9.17 -3.67
CA GLY A 72 0.84 10.33 -2.80
C GLY A 72 2.27 10.84 -2.79
N VAL A 73 2.69 11.48 -3.87
CA VAL A 73 3.61 12.61 -3.69
C VAL A 73 2.87 13.52 -2.72
N ASN A 74 3.40 13.66 -1.51
CA ASN A 74 2.99 14.72 -0.60
C ASN A 74 2.86 15.98 -1.47
N SER A 75 1.70 16.60 -1.49
CA SER A 75 1.51 17.88 -2.17
C SER A 75 2.32 18.95 -1.43
N PHE A 76 3.63 18.92 -1.66
CA PHE A 76 4.62 19.97 -1.52
C PHE A 76 5.35 20.11 -2.86
N HIS A 77 4.60 20.01 -3.96
CA HIS A 77 4.91 20.67 -5.22
C HIS A 77 3.61 21.27 -5.80
N ALA A 78 3.06 22.22 -5.05
CA ALA A 78 2.42 23.39 -5.64
C ALA A 78 3.45 24.53 -5.57
N SER A 79 4.49 24.45 -6.38
CA SER A 79 5.20 25.64 -6.87
C SER A 79 4.61 25.90 -8.25
N ALA A 80 3.67 26.83 -8.40
CA ALA A 80 4.01 28.23 -8.66
C ALA A 80 5.03 28.32 -9.80
N SER A 81 4.54 28.21 -11.04
CA SER A 81 4.99 28.88 -12.26
C SER A 81 3.94 28.63 -13.35
#